data_AF-A0A7V9QS68-F1
#
_entry.id   AF-A0A7V9QS68-F1
#
_cell.length_a   1.000
_cell.length_b   1.000
_cell.length_c   1.000
_cell.angle_alpha   90.00
_cell.angle_beta   90.00
_cell.angle_gamma   90.00
#
_symmetry.space_group_name_H-M   'P 1'
#
loop_
_entity.id
_entity.type
_entity.pdbx_description
1 polymer ?
#
loop_
_entity_poly.entity_id
_entity_poly.type
_entity_poly.pdbx_seq_one_letter_code
_entity_poly.pdbx_strand_id
1 'polypeptide(L)'
;MNHMLAYLDSLCAALLARNTAEIQRLLAHPSARDLPRRVREEAVAISRAGNRSFMAPVNALHFYYKLSHVIDESSDSMYNDSHSNGATPESQIELPLRKLGTR
;
A
#
# COMPACT_ATOMS: atom_id res chain seq x y z
N MET A 1 20.23 5.59 -3.16
CA MET A 1 19.19 4.91 -2.36
C MET A 1 17.97 5.81 -2.32
N ASN A 2 16.80 5.33 -2.76
CA ASN A 2 15.59 6.15 -2.94
C ASN A 2 15.06 6.72 -1.62
N HIS A 3 15.22 8.03 -1.42
CA HIS A 3 14.80 8.74 -0.19
C HIS A 3 13.31 8.54 0.18
N MET A 4 12.45 8.31 -0.82
CA MET A 4 11.02 8.05 -0.62
C MET A 4 10.73 6.69 0.02
N LEU A 5 11.48 5.65 -0.35
CA LEU A 5 11.32 4.30 0.21
C LEU A 5 11.73 4.27 1.69
N ALA A 6 12.87 4.88 2.03
CA ALA A 6 13.33 4.96 3.42
C ALA A 6 12.36 5.75 4.31
N TYR A 7 11.75 6.80 3.77
CA TYR A 7 10.70 7.55 4.47
C TYR A 7 9.44 6.70 4.67
N LEU A 8 9.00 5.97 3.65
CA LEU A 8 7.83 5.09 3.75
C LEU A 8 8.05 3.94 4.73
N ASP A 9 9.24 3.35 4.72
CA ASP A 9 9.64 2.30 5.66
C ASP A 9 9.61 2.80 7.11
N SER A 10 10.15 4.00 7.35
CA SER A 10 10.08 4.67 8.66
C SER A 10 8.63 4.91 9.10
N LEU A 11 7.75 5.32 8.18
CA LEU A 11 6.33 5.50 8.45
C LEU A 11 5.63 4.17 8.77
N CYS A 12 5.89 3.12 8.00
CA CYS A 12 5.37 1.78 8.27
C CYS A 12 5.84 1.25 9.63
N ALA A 13 7.12 1.41 9.97
CA ALA A 13 7.66 1.03 11.27
C ALA A 13 6.97 1.79 12.41
N ALA A 14 6.78 3.11 12.28
CA ALA A 14 6.08 3.92 13.27
C ALA A 14 4.60 3.52 13.43
N LEU A 15 3.92 3.20 12.34
CA LEU A 15 2.54 2.71 12.34
C LEU A 15 2.41 1.34 13.02
N LEU A 16 3.34 0.42 12.75
CA LEU A 16 3.38 -0.90 13.39
C LEU A 16 3.72 -0.80 14.88
N ALA A 17 4.66 0.06 15.25
CA ALA A 17 5.01 0.35 16.64
C ALA A 17 3.94 1.18 17.38
N ARG A 18 2.90 1.66 16.67
CA ARG A 18 1.85 2.55 17.17
C ARG A 18 2.40 3.80 17.85
N ASN A 19 3.55 4.29 17.40
CA ASN A 19 4.19 5.46 17.98
C ASN A 19 3.55 6.73 17.42
N THR A 20 2.52 7.23 18.10
CA THR A 20 1.71 8.38 17.66
C THR A 20 2.52 9.66 17.49
N ALA A 21 3.51 9.91 18.35
CA ALA A 21 4.39 11.08 18.25
C ALA A 21 5.23 11.02 16.97
N GLU A 22 5.79 9.85 16.66
CA GLU A 22 6.61 9.67 15.47
C GLU A 22 5.78 9.71 14.19
N ILE A 23 4.57 9.14 14.20
CA ILE A 23 3.62 9.25 13.07
C ILE A 23 3.29 10.72 12.79
N GLN A 24 3.02 11.53 13.81
CA GLN A 24 2.73 12.96 13.64
C GLN A 24 3.94 13.73 13.12
N ARG A 25 5.14 13.43 13.63
CA ARG A 25 6.40 14.03 13.16
C ARG A 25 6.63 13.74 11.68
N LEU A 26 6.43 12.49 11.26
CA LEU A 26 6.56 12.09 9.86
C LEU A 26 5.49 12.75 8.97
N LEU A 27 4.23 12.79 9.41
CA LEU A 27 3.15 13.45 8.66
C LEU A 27 3.33 14.96 8.51
N ALA A 28 4.06 15.62 9.42
CA ALA A 28 4.39 17.04 9.31
C ALA A 28 5.50 17.34 8.29
N HIS A 29 6.26 16.33 7.83
CA HIS A 29 7.30 16.54 6.83
C HIS A 29 6.70 16.83 5.44
N PRO A 30 7.38 17.67 4.63
CA PRO A 30 6.91 18.00 3.27
C PRO A 30 6.79 16.76 2.37
N SER A 31 7.61 15.74 2.59
CA SER A 31 7.57 14.45 1.88
C SER A 31 6.25 13.68 2.07
N ALA A 32 5.48 14.00 3.12
CA ALA A 32 4.14 13.43 3.30
C ALA A 32 3.16 13.88 2.19
N ARG A 33 3.42 15.01 1.53
CA ARG A 33 2.56 15.54 0.46
C ARG A 33 2.54 14.62 -0.77
N ASP A 34 3.65 13.93 -1.01
CA ASP A 34 3.82 12.97 -2.12
C ASP A 34 3.12 11.64 -1.85
N LEU A 35 2.74 11.37 -0.60
CA LEU A 35 2.00 10.16 -0.25
C LEU A 35 0.58 10.19 -0.83
N PRO A 36 0.03 9.01 -1.18
CA PRO A 36 -1.38 8.90 -1.52
C PRO A 36 -2.26 9.40 -0.38
N ARG A 37 -3.34 10.09 -0.74
CA ARG A 37 -4.30 10.64 0.22
C ARG A 37 -4.81 9.60 1.23
N ARG A 38 -5.09 8.38 0.76
CA ARG A 38 -5.56 7.28 1.62
C ARG A 38 -4.56 6.88 2.71
N VAL A 39 -3.25 6.88 2.39
CA VAL A 39 -2.18 6.57 3.35
C VAL A 39 -2.09 7.65 4.42
N ARG A 40 -2.20 8.93 4.02
CA ARG A 40 -2.22 10.04 4.99
C ARG A 40 -3.42 9.99 5.92
N GLU A 41 -4.61 9.80 5.38
CA GLU A 41 -5.85 9.74 6.17
C GLU A 41 -5.82 8.57 7.16
N GLU A 42 -5.31 7.41 6.74
CA GLU A 42 -5.09 6.25 7.61
C GLU A 42 -4.09 6.55 8.73
N ALA A 43 -2.94 7.14 8.41
CA ALA A 43 -1.93 7.50 9.42
C ALA A 43 -2.46 8.55 10.41
N VAL A 44 -3.27 9.51 9.95
CA VAL A 44 -3.96 10.47 10.83
C VAL A 44 -4.98 9.75 11.71
N ALA A 45 -5.78 8.83 11.16
CA ALA A 45 -6.75 8.06 11.92
C ALA A 45 -6.09 7.22 13.02
N ILE A 46 -4.99 6.53 12.70
CA ILE A 46 -4.24 5.71 13.65
C ILE A 46 -3.58 6.58 14.74
N SER A 47 -2.97 7.71 14.37
CA SER A 47 -2.36 8.61 15.35
C SER A 47 -3.39 9.22 16.32
N ARG A 48 -4.61 9.50 15.85
CA ARG A 48 -5.72 9.97 16.69
C ARG A 48 -6.30 8.88 17.57
N ALA A 49 -6.38 7.65 17.05
CA ALA A 49 -6.98 6.53 17.79
C ALA A 49 -6.03 5.96 18.85
N GLY A 50 -4.71 6.14 18.66
CA GLY A 50 -3.67 5.75 19.61
C GLY A 50 -3.63 4.25 19.93
N ASN A 51 -3.08 3.89 21.08
CA ASN A 51 -2.88 2.48 21.48
C ASN A 51 -4.17 1.70 21.76
N ARG A 52 -5.34 2.35 21.73
CA ARG A 52 -6.63 1.72 22.01
C ARG A 52 -7.30 1.16 20.75
N SER A 53 -6.73 1.43 19.59
CA SER A 53 -7.29 1.02 18.31
C SER A 53 -6.53 -0.15 17.72
N PHE A 54 -7.25 -1.14 17.19
CA PHE A 54 -6.68 -2.27 16.44
C PHE A 54 -6.66 -2.02 14.93
N MET A 55 -6.85 -0.76 14.49
CA MET A 55 -6.76 -0.41 13.08
C MET A 55 -5.39 -0.83 12.54
N ALA A 56 -5.40 -1.68 11.51
CA ALA A 56 -4.21 -2.07 10.78
C ALA A 56 -3.90 -1.00 9.72
N PRO A 57 -2.62 -0.64 9.50
CA PRO A 57 -2.20 0.31 8.47
C PRO A 57 -2.18 -0.36 7.08
N VAL A 58 -3.35 -0.83 6.63
CA VAL A 58 -3.48 -1.65 5.40
C VAL A 58 -3.10 -0.85 4.17
N ASN A 59 -3.53 0.41 4.09
CA ASN A 59 -3.24 1.25 2.92
C ASN A 59 -1.75 1.60 2.85
N ALA A 60 -1.11 1.90 3.99
CA ALA A 60 0.32 2.18 4.04
C ALA A 60 1.15 0.95 3.62
N LEU A 61 0.83 -0.23 4.16
CA LEU A 61 1.50 -1.48 3.79
C LEU A 61 1.29 -1.83 2.32
N HIS A 62 0.06 -1.73 1.82
CA HIS A 62 -0.24 -2.01 0.42
C HIS A 62 0.51 -1.06 -0.52
N PHE A 63 0.61 0.23 -0.16
CA PHE A 63 1.38 1.20 -0.93
C PHE A 63 2.88 0.90 -0.91
N TYR A 64 3.43 0.50 0.25
CA TYR A 64 4.83 0.05 0.36
C TYR A 64 5.13 -1.12 -0.58
N TYR A 65 4.30 -2.17 -0.54
CA TYR A 65 4.48 -3.33 -1.43
C TYR A 65 4.36 -2.94 -2.90
N LYS A 66 3.37 -2.12 -3.26
CA LYS A 66 3.19 -1.66 -4.65
C LYS A 66 4.38 -0.84 -5.12
N LEU A 67 4.87 0.08 -4.31
CA LEU A 67 6.00 0.95 -4.68
C LEU A 67 7.31 0.15 -4.77
N SER A 68 7.50 -0.83 -3.89
CA SER A 68 8.63 -1.76 -3.97
C SER A 68 8.63 -2.57 -5.26
N HIS A 69 7.48 -3.11 -5.69
CA HIS A 69 7.38 -3.89 -6.92
C HIS A 69 7.54 -3.04 -8.17
N VAL A 70 6.97 -1.83 -8.20
CA VAL A 70 7.17 -0.91 -9.35
C VAL A 70 8.63 -0.51 -9.50
N ILE A 71 9.34 -0.31 -8.38
CA ILE A 71 10.77 -0.02 -8.41
C ILE A 71 11.56 -1.22 -8.91
N ASP A 72 11.22 -2.43 -8.45
CA ASP A 72 11.83 -3.70 -8.87
C ASP A 72 11.63 -3.99 -10.38
N GLU A 73 10.40 -3.84 -10.89
CA GLU A 73 10.08 -3.97 -12.32
C GLU A 73 10.73 -2.87 -13.16
N SER A 74 10.86 -1.64 -12.63
CA SER A 74 11.55 -0.55 -13.35
C SER A 74 13.07 -0.75 -13.45
N SER A 75 13.68 -1.55 -12.56
CA SER A 75 15.07 -2.02 -12.74
C SER A 75 15.20 -3.13 -13.78
N ASP A 76 14.19 -3.99 -13.94
CA ASP A 76 14.16 -5.03 -14.96
C ASP A 76 13.69 -4.54 -16.34
N SER A 77 13.04 -3.37 -16.42
CA SER A 77 12.55 -2.81 -17.69
C SER A 77 13.66 -2.33 -18.63
N MET A 78 14.94 -2.45 -18.26
CA MET A 78 16.04 -2.26 -19.21
C MET A 78 16.29 -3.49 -20.11
N TYR A 79 15.51 -4.57 -19.94
CA TYR A 79 15.58 -5.81 -20.74
C TYR A 79 14.25 -6.26 -21.38
N ASN A 80 13.24 -5.39 -21.49
CA ASN A 80 12.01 -5.79 -22.19
C ASN A 80 11.39 -4.69 -23.05
N ASP A 81 12.21 -4.12 -23.95
CA ASP A 81 11.68 -3.53 -25.17
C ASP A 81 11.59 -4.64 -26.23
N SER A 82 10.46 -5.34 -26.25
CA SER A 82 9.85 -6.01 -27.41
C SER A 82 8.80 -7.00 -26.90
N HIS A 83 7.54 -6.60 -26.85
CA HIS A 83 6.50 -7.23 -27.67
C HIS A 83 5.16 -6.52 -27.45
N SER A 84 4.67 -6.02 -28.57
CA SER A 84 3.49 -5.21 -28.78
C SER A 84 2.18 -6.00 -28.63
N ASN A 85 1.25 -5.35 -27.92
CA ASN A 85 -0.15 -5.15 -28.31
C ASN A 85 -1.11 -6.35 -28.39
N GLY A 86 -2.14 -6.31 -27.54
CA GLY A 86 -3.49 -6.82 -27.85
C GLY A 86 -4.05 -7.89 -26.91
N ALA A 87 -5.11 -7.53 -26.18
CA ALA A 87 -6.38 -8.28 -26.04
C ALA A 87 -7.00 -8.26 -24.62
N THR A 88 -8.16 -7.58 -24.55
CA THR A 88 -9.39 -7.86 -23.77
C THR A 88 -9.42 -7.82 -22.22
N PRO A 89 -10.38 -7.07 -21.63
CA PRO A 89 -10.81 -7.24 -20.24
C PRO A 89 -11.76 -8.45 -20.14
N GLU A 90 -12.22 -8.80 -18.93
CA GLU A 90 -13.12 -9.92 -18.58
C GLU A 90 -12.41 -11.20 -18.10
N SER A 91 -11.75 -11.13 -16.94
CA SER A 91 -11.63 -12.31 -16.06
C SER A 91 -12.71 -12.22 -14.98
N GLN A 92 -13.95 -12.42 -15.42
CA GLN A 92 -15.11 -12.64 -14.56
C GLN A 92 -14.95 -14.03 -13.96
N ILE A 93 -14.57 -14.11 -12.67
CA ILE A 93 -14.41 -15.39 -11.97
C ILE A 93 -15.81 -15.98 -11.76
N GLU A 94 -16.22 -16.86 -12.67
CA GLU A 94 -17.49 -17.59 -12.58
C GLU A 94 -17.33 -18.72 -11.55
N LEU A 95 -17.86 -18.53 -10.33
CA LEU A 95 -17.96 -19.59 -9.34
C LEU A 95 -19.19 -20.48 -9.63
N PRO A 96 -19.05 -21.79 -9.79
CA PRO A 96 -20.20 -22.67 -10.00
C PRO A 96 -21.01 -22.82 -8.70
N LEU A 97 -22.25 -22.32 -8.69
CA LEU A 97 -23.26 -22.64 -7.68
C LEU A 97 -23.59 -24.14 -7.75
N ARG A 98 -23.06 -24.95 -6.83
CA ARG A 98 -23.61 -26.28 -6.57
C ARG A 98 -24.91 -26.13 -5.79
N LYS A 99 -26.02 -26.48 -6.45
CA LYS A 99 -27.38 -26.56 -5.89
C LYS A 99 -27.40 -27.46 -4.64
N LEU A 100 -28.02 -26.92 -3.59
CA LEU A 100 -28.49 -27.62 -2.41
C LEU A 100 -29.51 -28.69 -2.85
N GLY A 101 -29.14 -29.97 -2.77
CA GLY A 101 -30.05 -31.09 -2.97
C GLY A 101 -30.77 -31.39 -1.67
N THR A 102 -32.02 -30.95 -1.55
CA THR A 102 -32.96 -31.42 -0.53
C THR A 102 -33.45 -32.81 -0.91
N ARG A 103 -33.22 -33.80 -0.04
CA ARG A 103 -34.16 -34.87 0.29
C ARG A 103 -33.64 -35.76 1.41
#